data_AF-Q2JLG6-F1
#
_entry.id   AF-Q2JLG6-F1
#
_cell.length_a   1.000
_cell.length_b   1.000
_cell.length_c   1.000
_cell.angle_alpha   90.00
_cell.angle_beta   90.00
_cell.angle_gamma   90.00
#
_symmetry.space_group_name_H-M   'P 1'
#
loop_
_entity.id
_entity.type
_entity.pdbx_description
1 polymer ?
#
loop_
_entity_poly.entity_id
_entity_poly.type
_entity_poly.pdbx_seq_one_letter_code
_entity_poly.pdbx_strand_id
1 'polypeptide(L)'
;MRSLFPLCLAGALLWGSSLPAQTQGIRPLFPEPSQTPLPPSPDIPTLPIVPDPRPVPATPAPQRPLPRGSFEEISRYFRDLNRAKNLARQAAEIANGGLQRYRAEASMHGAAIDSPFEEFEDAWIFTFRGGEPGFVQPSIETQVRVDRRTFQTTILYNGPIRSRR
;
A
#
# COMPACT_ATOMS: atom_id res chain seq x y z
N MET A 1 -15.44 41.12 48.74
CA MET A 1 -16.70 41.89 48.60
C MET A 1 -17.25 41.54 47.23
N ARG A 2 -18.17 40.57 47.09
CA ARG A 2 -19.65 40.67 47.22
C ARG A 2 -20.32 41.60 46.20
N SER A 3 -21.34 41.02 45.55
CA SER A 3 -22.52 41.64 44.92
C SER A 3 -22.36 42.22 43.51
N LEU A 4 -23.35 42.19 42.61
CA LEU A 4 -24.68 41.54 42.47
C LEU A 4 -25.13 41.87 41.02
N PHE A 5 -25.88 40.96 40.40
CA PHE A 5 -26.73 41.09 39.18
C PHE A 5 -27.66 42.34 39.21
N PRO A 6 -28.37 42.81 38.14
CA PRO A 6 -29.18 41.98 37.21
C PRO A 6 -29.65 42.57 35.82
N LEU A 7 -30.54 41.80 35.13
CA LEU A 7 -31.60 42.17 34.15
C LEU A 7 -31.17 42.76 32.77
N CYS A 8 -31.75 42.47 31.59
CA CYS A 8 -33.10 42.12 31.11
C CYS A 8 -32.97 41.28 29.80
N LEU A 9 -33.75 40.24 29.48
CA LEU A 9 -35.21 40.12 29.21
C LEU A 9 -35.60 40.43 27.75
N ALA A 10 -35.82 39.37 26.97
CA ALA A 10 -36.72 39.25 25.80
C ALA A 10 -36.51 37.83 25.23
N GLY A 11 -37.47 36.97 24.95
CA GLY A 11 -38.92 37.08 24.87
C GLY A 11 -39.38 35.96 23.92
N ALA A 12 -40.59 35.43 24.15
CA ALA A 12 -41.45 34.83 23.10
C ALA A 12 -40.96 33.47 22.53
N LEU A 13 -41.74 32.46 22.14
CA LEU A 13 -43.16 32.11 22.11
C LEU A 13 -43.23 30.57 21.94
N LEU A 14 -44.21 29.96 22.60
CA LEU A 14 -45.14 28.94 22.10
C LEU A 14 -44.65 27.64 21.39
N TRP A 15 -45.11 26.54 21.98
CA TRP A 15 -45.70 25.35 21.34
C TRP A 15 -44.81 24.46 20.48
N GLY A 16 -44.27 23.43 21.14
CA GLY A 16 -43.85 22.19 20.51
C GLY A 16 -45.04 21.49 19.85
N SER A 17 -45.15 21.65 18.54
CA SER A 17 -46.07 20.92 17.68
C SER A 17 -45.34 19.70 17.12
N SER A 18 -45.81 18.51 17.49
CA SER A 18 -45.38 17.24 16.94
C SER A 18 -45.64 17.20 15.42
N LEU A 19 -44.59 17.13 14.61
CA LEU A 19 -44.68 16.91 13.18
C LEU A 19 -44.73 15.41 12.88
N PRO A 20 -45.68 14.92 12.06
CA PRO A 20 -45.70 13.53 11.62
C PRO A 20 -44.60 13.27 10.56
N ALA A 21 -44.05 12.07 10.61
CA ALA A 21 -43.09 11.56 9.63
C ALA A 21 -43.71 11.55 8.23
N GLN A 22 -43.26 12.45 7.36
CA GLN A 22 -43.57 12.41 5.93
C GLN A 22 -42.63 11.42 5.26
N THR A 23 -43.14 10.22 4.99
CA THR A 23 -42.50 9.27 4.06
C THR A 23 -42.68 9.85 2.66
N GLN A 24 -41.72 10.65 2.20
CA GLN A 24 -41.65 11.03 0.81
C GLN A 24 -41.21 9.80 0.01
N GLY A 25 -42.18 9.19 -0.68
CA GLY A 25 -41.93 8.15 -1.67
C GLY A 25 -40.96 8.68 -2.71
N ILE A 26 -39.75 8.12 -2.69
CA ILE A 26 -38.72 8.38 -3.68
C ILE A 26 -39.28 7.89 -5.02
N ARG A 27 -39.75 8.81 -5.87
CA ARG A 27 -39.99 8.51 -7.27
C ARG A 27 -38.63 8.23 -7.92
N PRO A 28 -38.40 7.06 -8.53
CA PRO A 28 -37.19 6.86 -9.31
C PRO A 28 -37.20 7.85 -10.49
N LEU A 29 -36.15 8.66 -10.60
CA LEU A 29 -35.94 9.64 -11.67
C LEU A 29 -35.48 8.99 -13.00
N PHE A 30 -35.40 7.67 -13.05
CA PHE A 30 -34.93 6.95 -14.23
C PHE A 30 -36.09 6.22 -14.90
N PRO A 31 -36.41 6.51 -16.18
CA PRO A 31 -37.28 5.64 -16.94
C PRO A 31 -36.61 4.26 -17.10
N GLU A 32 -37.41 3.20 -17.03
CA GLU A 32 -36.95 1.84 -17.37
C GLU A 32 -36.30 1.87 -18.77
N PRO A 33 -35.13 1.23 -18.96
CA PRO A 33 -34.59 1.06 -20.28
C PRO A 33 -35.49 0.08 -21.04
N SER A 34 -36.17 0.57 -22.07
CA SER A 34 -36.82 -0.26 -23.08
C SER A 34 -35.82 -1.30 -23.57
N GLN A 35 -36.12 -2.59 -23.38
CA GLN A 35 -35.32 -3.68 -23.93
C GLN A 35 -35.47 -3.70 -25.45
N THR A 36 -34.56 -3.02 -26.14
CA THR A 36 -34.39 -3.18 -27.58
C THR A 36 -33.68 -4.52 -27.83
N PRO A 37 -34.18 -5.41 -28.71
CA PRO A 37 -33.44 -6.59 -29.11
C PRO A 37 -32.11 -6.18 -29.74
N LEU A 38 -31.01 -6.77 -29.28
CA LEU A 38 -29.69 -6.55 -29.86
C LEU A 38 -29.69 -6.99 -31.33
N PRO A 39 -29.08 -6.23 -32.26
CA PRO A 39 -28.87 -6.70 -33.63
C PRO A 39 -27.94 -7.93 -33.62
N PRO A 40 -28.04 -8.83 -34.62
CA PRO A 40 -27.11 -9.94 -34.76
C PRO A 40 -25.68 -9.41 -34.92
N SER A 41 -24.75 -10.02 -34.18
CA SER A 41 -23.33 -9.64 -34.20
C SER A 41 -22.74 -9.86 -35.60
N PRO A 42 -22.00 -8.90 -36.17
CA PRO A 42 -21.26 -9.13 -37.41
C PRO A 42 -20.12 -10.13 -37.17
N ASP A 43 -19.87 -11.00 -38.15
CA ASP A 43 -18.78 -11.98 -38.15
C ASP A 43 -17.44 -11.30 -37.87
N ILE A 44 -16.92 -11.50 -36.66
CA ILE A 44 -15.61 -10.98 -36.24
C ILE A 44 -14.54 -11.77 -37.02
N PRO A 45 -13.65 -11.12 -37.80
CA PRO A 45 -12.53 -11.80 -38.40
C PRO A 45 -11.65 -12.40 -37.29
N THR A 46 -11.43 -13.71 -37.33
CA THR A 46 -10.58 -14.42 -36.37
C THR A 46 -9.15 -13.89 -36.49
N LEU A 47 -8.76 -13.01 -35.57
CA LEU A 47 -7.36 -12.62 -35.41
C LEU A 47 -6.56 -13.86 -34.98
N PRO A 48 -5.29 -14.02 -35.44
CA PRO A 48 -4.45 -15.10 -34.97
C PRO A 48 -4.32 -15.00 -33.45
N ILE A 49 -4.64 -16.09 -32.78
CA ILE A 49 -4.48 -16.26 -31.33
C ILE A 49 -3.00 -16.03 -31.01
N VAL A 50 -2.67 -14.88 -30.43
CA VAL A 50 -1.39 -14.67 -29.78
C VAL A 50 -1.31 -15.75 -28.69
N PRO A 51 -0.31 -16.63 -28.69
CA PRO A 51 -0.18 -17.63 -27.65
C PRO A 51 -0.11 -16.89 -26.31
N ASP A 52 -1.07 -17.21 -25.46
CA ASP A 52 -1.18 -16.73 -24.08
C ASP A 52 0.22 -16.75 -23.44
N PRO A 53 0.75 -15.62 -22.93
CA PRO A 53 2.02 -15.64 -22.23
C PRO A 53 1.81 -16.52 -21.00
N ARG A 54 2.25 -17.78 -21.10
CA ARG A 54 2.27 -18.76 -20.01
C ARG A 54 2.59 -18.01 -18.72
N PRO A 55 1.77 -18.15 -17.65
CA PRO A 55 2.09 -17.57 -16.36
C PRO A 55 3.53 -18.00 -16.03
N VAL A 56 4.45 -17.05 -15.99
CA VAL A 56 5.80 -17.33 -15.52
C VAL A 56 5.59 -17.89 -14.11
N PRO A 57 6.01 -19.13 -13.81
CA PRO A 57 5.87 -19.63 -12.46
C PRO A 57 6.59 -18.64 -11.56
N ALA A 58 5.85 -18.01 -10.64
CA ALA A 58 6.45 -17.14 -9.65
C ALA A 58 7.54 -17.96 -8.97
N THR A 59 8.81 -17.57 -9.15
CA THR A 59 9.91 -18.17 -8.42
C THR A 59 9.50 -18.23 -6.95
N PRO A 60 9.44 -19.41 -6.33
CA PRO A 60 9.05 -19.50 -4.92
C PRO A 60 9.95 -18.58 -4.13
N ALA A 61 9.36 -17.64 -3.38
CA ALA A 61 10.12 -16.82 -2.46
C ALA A 61 10.96 -17.75 -1.55
N PRO A 62 12.19 -17.35 -1.16
CA PRO A 62 12.99 -18.14 -0.24
C PRO A 62 12.12 -18.53 0.97
N GLN A 63 11.95 -19.83 1.21
CA GLN A 63 11.12 -20.31 2.32
C GLN A 63 11.83 -20.00 3.64
N ARG A 64 11.56 -18.82 4.20
CA ARG A 64 12.07 -18.42 5.51
C ARG A 64 11.24 -19.11 6.59
N PRO A 65 11.87 -19.70 7.63
CA PRO A 65 11.14 -20.18 8.80
C PRO A 65 10.26 -19.07 9.37
N LEU A 66 8.99 -19.38 9.62
CA LEU A 66 8.09 -18.42 10.26
C LEU A 66 8.58 -18.13 11.68
N PRO A 67 8.42 -16.88 12.16
CA PRO A 67 8.66 -16.55 13.56
C PRO A 67 7.81 -17.47 14.44
N ARG A 68 8.42 -17.99 15.51
CA ARG A 68 7.73 -18.81 16.53
C ARG A 68 7.42 -17.94 17.74
N GLY A 69 6.30 -18.21 18.40
CA GLY A 69 5.90 -17.49 19.61
C GLY A 69 4.39 -17.44 19.75
N SER A 70 3.93 -16.64 20.70
CA SER A 70 2.53 -16.26 20.82
C SER A 70 2.05 -15.48 19.59
N PHE A 71 0.73 -15.47 19.38
CA PHE A 71 0.11 -14.70 18.31
C PHE A 71 0.52 -13.21 18.31
N GLU A 72 0.64 -12.61 19.50
CA GLU A 72 1.03 -11.22 19.67
C GLU A 72 2.48 -10.97 19.23
N GLU A 73 3.40 -11.86 19.59
CA GLU A 73 4.81 -11.78 19.17
C GLU A 73 4.96 -11.94 17.66
N ILE A 74 4.24 -12.89 17.07
CA ILE A 74 4.22 -13.11 15.62
C ILE A 74 3.64 -11.87 14.90
N SER A 75 2.54 -11.32 15.41
CA SER A 75 1.91 -10.13 14.83
C SER A 75 2.80 -8.90 14.91
N ARG A 76 3.51 -8.71 16.03
CA ARG A 76 4.50 -7.65 16.19
C ARG A 76 5.66 -7.81 15.22
N TYR A 77 6.20 -9.02 15.10
CA TYR A 77 7.29 -9.33 14.17
C TYR A 77 6.94 -8.91 12.73
N PHE A 78 5.80 -9.34 12.20
CA PHE A 78 5.42 -9.01 10.82
C PHE A 78 5.15 -7.52 10.61
N ARG A 79 4.59 -6.85 11.61
CA ARG A 79 4.38 -5.39 11.59
C ARG A 79 5.71 -4.64 11.51
N ASP A 80 6.65 -5.00 12.38
CA ASP A 80 7.97 -4.35 12.46
C ASP A 80 8.80 -4.65 11.23
N LEU A 81 8.77 -5.88 10.71
CA LEU A 81 9.43 -6.26 9.48
C LEU A 81 8.89 -5.46 8.28
N ASN A 82 7.57 -5.30 8.18
CA ASN A 82 6.98 -4.51 7.10
C ASN A 82 7.35 -3.02 7.20
N ARG A 83 7.41 -2.48 8.42
CA ARG A 83 7.93 -1.13 8.66
C ARG A 83 9.39 -1.02 8.23
N ALA A 84 10.24 -1.97 8.63
CA ALA A 84 11.65 -1.99 8.28
C ALA A 84 11.88 -2.04 6.76
N LYS A 85 11.14 -2.91 6.05
CA LYS A 85 11.16 -2.98 4.57
C LYS A 85 10.83 -1.63 3.94
N ASN A 86 9.75 -0.99 4.41
CA ASN A 86 9.33 0.29 3.85
C ASN A 86 10.34 1.42 4.11
N LEU A 87 11.02 1.39 5.26
CA LEU A 87 12.09 2.33 5.58
C LEU A 87 13.33 2.07 4.72
N ALA A 88 13.72 0.81 4.53
CA ALA A 88 14.83 0.44 3.64
C ALA A 88 14.57 0.89 2.20
N ARG A 89 13.35 0.65 1.69
CA ARG A 89 12.91 1.10 0.37
C ARG A 89 13.02 2.62 0.24
N GLN A 90 12.47 3.37 1.19
CA GLN A 90 12.51 4.84 1.18
C GLN A 90 13.94 5.37 1.25
N ALA A 91 14.81 4.78 2.08
CA ALA A 91 16.20 5.17 2.18
C ALA A 91 16.92 5.03 0.82
N ALA A 92 16.69 3.92 0.11
CA ALA A 92 17.23 3.72 -1.23
C ALA A 92 16.66 4.72 -2.25
N GLU A 93 15.35 4.97 -2.22
CA GLU A 93 14.71 5.93 -3.13
C GLU A 93 15.25 7.35 -2.91
N ILE A 94 15.42 7.78 -1.66
CA ILE A 94 16.01 9.08 -1.33
C ILE A 94 17.47 9.15 -1.79
N ALA A 95 18.27 8.14 -1.49
CA ALA A 95 19.69 8.10 -1.84
C ALA A 95 19.95 8.12 -3.35
N ASN A 96 19.01 7.60 -4.14
CA ASN A 96 19.11 7.54 -5.60
C ASN A 96 18.36 8.66 -6.32
N GLY A 97 18.06 9.77 -5.62
CA GLY A 97 17.50 10.98 -6.24
C GLY A 97 15.98 11.03 -6.32
N GLY A 98 15.29 10.24 -5.50
CA GLY A 98 13.85 10.24 -5.33
C GLY A 98 13.09 9.42 -6.37
N LEU A 99 11.77 9.35 -6.19
CA LEU A 99 10.85 8.52 -6.97
C LEU A 99 10.77 8.85 -8.47
N GLN A 100 11.26 10.03 -8.88
CA GLN A 100 11.34 10.45 -10.29
C GLN A 100 12.57 9.85 -11.00
N ARG A 101 13.60 9.46 -10.23
CA ARG A 101 14.87 8.94 -10.77
C ARG A 101 15.10 7.48 -10.44
N TYR A 102 14.47 6.98 -9.38
CA TYR A 102 14.69 5.63 -8.90
C TYR A 102 13.43 4.98 -8.37
N ARG A 103 13.26 3.69 -8.67
CA ARG A 103 12.30 2.78 -8.08
C ARG A 103 13.01 1.51 -7.64
N ALA A 104 12.70 1.06 -6.42
CA ALA A 104 13.12 -0.25 -5.95
C ALA A 104 12.38 -1.37 -6.69
N GLU A 105 13.00 -2.54 -6.80
CA GLU A 105 12.42 -3.74 -7.39
C GLU A 105 11.10 -4.19 -6.74
N ALA A 106 10.34 -4.99 -7.49
CA ALA A 106 8.98 -5.43 -7.13
C ALA A 106 8.90 -6.10 -5.75
N SER A 107 9.93 -6.85 -5.35
CA SER A 107 10.01 -7.57 -4.07
C SER A 107 9.88 -6.64 -2.84
N MET A 108 10.22 -5.36 -2.98
CA MET A 108 10.13 -4.37 -1.91
C MET A 108 8.73 -3.77 -1.74
N HIS A 109 7.81 -4.03 -2.67
CA HIS A 109 6.43 -3.52 -2.62
C HIS A 109 5.43 -4.56 -2.10
N GLY A 110 5.76 -5.85 -2.18
CA GLY A 110 4.92 -6.97 -1.74
C GLY A 110 4.93 -7.25 -0.23
N ALA A 111 4.60 -8.48 0.17
CA ALA A 111 4.68 -8.88 1.57
C ALA A 111 6.13 -8.83 2.05
N ALA A 112 6.35 -8.42 3.30
CA ALA A 112 7.71 -8.17 3.78
C ALA A 112 8.59 -9.41 3.90
N ILE A 113 7.96 -10.58 4.03
CA ILE A 113 8.65 -11.87 4.06
C ILE A 113 9.26 -12.24 2.70
N ASP A 114 8.69 -11.72 1.61
CA ASP A 114 9.14 -11.97 0.23
C ASP A 114 10.28 -11.03 -0.18
N SER A 115 10.55 -9.99 0.61
CA SER A 115 11.66 -9.07 0.36
C SER A 115 13.01 -9.73 0.68
N PRO A 116 14.08 -9.36 -0.04
CA PRO A 116 15.41 -9.89 0.22
C PRO A 116 16.02 -9.21 1.46
N PHE A 117 15.91 -9.87 2.61
CA PHE A 117 16.55 -9.41 3.85
C PHE A 117 17.25 -10.51 4.62
N GLU A 118 18.29 -10.14 5.34
CA GLU A 118 18.95 -10.95 6.37
C GLU A 118 18.50 -10.45 7.74
N GLU A 119 18.23 -11.37 8.66
CA GLU A 119 17.83 -11.05 10.03
C GLU A 119 19.00 -11.24 10.97
N PHE A 120 19.32 -10.20 11.73
CA PHE A 120 20.28 -10.21 12.83
C PHE A 120 19.54 -9.92 14.14
N GLU A 121 20.23 -10.11 15.28
CA GLU A 121 19.65 -9.89 16.60
C GLU A 121 19.20 -8.43 16.80
N ASP A 122 19.95 -7.47 16.28
CA ASP A 122 19.76 -6.04 16.47
C ASP A 122 19.24 -5.31 15.22
N ALA A 123 19.30 -5.93 14.04
CA ALA A 123 18.96 -5.29 12.77
C ALA A 123 18.35 -6.23 11.73
N TRP A 124 17.67 -5.65 10.75
CA TRP A 124 17.40 -6.29 9.46
C TRP A 124 18.26 -5.64 8.39
N ILE A 125 18.89 -6.44 7.53
CA ILE A 125 19.68 -5.95 6.40
C ILE A 125 18.96 -6.32 5.11
N PHE A 126 18.43 -5.32 4.41
CA PHE A 126 17.78 -5.50 3.11
C PHE A 126 18.81 -5.31 2.00
N THR A 127 18.90 -6.25 1.07
CA THR A 127 19.77 -6.14 -0.13
C THR A 127 18.92 -6.34 -1.36
N PHE A 128 18.65 -5.27 -2.09
CA PHE A 128 17.74 -5.27 -3.24
C PHE A 128 18.27 -4.39 -4.36
N ARG A 129 17.66 -4.52 -5.53
CA ARG A 129 18.06 -3.74 -6.71
C ARG A 129 16.98 -2.77 -7.13
N GLY A 130 17.33 -1.86 -8.02
CA GLY A 130 16.39 -0.93 -8.63
C GLY A 130 17.01 -0.17 -9.80
N GLY A 131 16.25 0.76 -10.33
CA GLY A 131 16.63 1.57 -11.48
C GLY A 131 15.64 2.68 -11.74
N GLU A 132 15.71 3.29 -12.93
CA GLU A 132 14.78 4.34 -13.34
C GLU A 132 13.31 3.88 -13.31
N PRO A 133 12.33 4.78 -13.15
CA PRO A 133 10.92 4.40 -13.17
C PRO A 133 10.58 3.59 -14.44
N GLY A 134 10.06 2.38 -14.27
CA GLY A 134 9.74 1.47 -15.39
C GLY A 134 10.90 0.60 -15.88
N PHE A 135 12.02 0.55 -15.15
CA PHE A 135 13.16 -0.30 -15.53
C PHE A 135 12.76 -1.78 -15.73
N VAL A 136 13.33 -2.39 -16.77
CA VAL A 136 13.29 -3.86 -16.98
C VAL A 136 14.54 -4.50 -16.39
N GLN A 137 15.70 -3.86 -16.60
CA GLN A 137 16.97 -4.28 -16.04
C GLN A 137 17.36 -3.32 -14.91
N PRO A 138 17.57 -3.80 -13.67
CA PRO A 138 18.03 -2.94 -12.60
C PRO A 138 19.46 -2.46 -12.90
N SER A 139 19.79 -1.26 -12.42
CA SER A 139 21.10 -0.62 -12.61
C SER A 139 21.86 -0.43 -11.31
N ILE A 140 21.16 -0.35 -10.18
CA ILE A 140 21.74 -0.08 -8.86
C ILE A 140 21.34 -1.19 -7.90
N GLU A 141 22.29 -1.62 -7.08
CA GLU A 141 22.08 -2.43 -5.89
C GLU A 141 22.22 -1.56 -4.65
N THR A 142 21.28 -1.70 -3.73
CA THR A 142 21.28 -1.01 -2.45
C THR A 142 21.22 -2.03 -1.31
N GLN A 143 22.06 -1.84 -0.31
CA GLN A 143 22.03 -2.56 0.95
C GLN A 143 21.76 -1.59 2.09
N VAL A 144 20.70 -1.84 2.86
CA VAL A 144 20.27 -0.98 3.96
C VAL A 144 20.12 -1.80 5.23
N ARG A 145 20.83 -1.40 6.28
CA ARG A 145 20.62 -1.86 7.66
C ARG A 145 19.50 -1.05 8.28
N VAL A 146 18.55 -1.72 8.93
CA VAL A 146 17.49 -1.10 9.72
C VAL A 146 17.56 -1.64 11.13
N ASP A 147 17.79 -0.76 12.10
CA ASP A 147 17.86 -1.12 13.52
C ASP A 147 16.49 -1.58 14.05
N ARG A 148 16.43 -2.73 14.74
CA ARG A 148 15.18 -3.33 15.21
C ARG A 148 14.51 -2.55 16.34
N ARG A 149 15.29 -1.79 17.12
CA ARG A 149 14.79 -1.07 18.30
C ARG A 149 14.36 0.35 17.93
N THR A 150 15.17 1.02 17.14
CA THR A 150 15.03 2.45 16.82
C THR A 150 14.49 2.71 15.42
N PHE A 151 14.50 1.70 14.54
CA PHE A 151 14.16 1.83 13.12
C PHE A 151 15.03 2.84 12.36
N GLN A 152 16.19 3.21 12.90
CA GLN A 152 17.15 4.02 12.17
C GLN A 152 17.71 3.22 10.99
N THR A 153 17.83 3.90 9.85
CA THR A 153 18.34 3.29 8.61
C THR A 153 19.79 3.70 8.39
N THR A 154 20.60 2.77 7.91
CA THR A 154 21.98 3.01 7.52
C THR A 154 22.24 2.33 6.19
N ILE A 155 22.62 3.10 5.18
CA ILE A 155 22.96 2.56 3.86
C ILE A 155 24.38 1.97 3.95
N LEU A 156 24.47 0.64 3.85
CA LEU A 156 25.74 -0.08 3.84
C LEU A 156 26.36 -0.11 2.44
N TYR A 157 25.52 -0.10 1.41
CA TYR A 157 25.94 -0.04 0.01
C TYR A 157 24.88 0.63 -0.85
N ASN A 158 25.30 1.42 -1.84
CA ASN A 158 24.43 1.96 -2.88
C ASN A 158 25.26 2.24 -4.14
N GLY A 159 25.15 1.40 -5.16
CA GLY A 159 25.99 1.54 -6.35
C GLY A 159 25.75 0.46 -7.42
N PRO A 160 26.70 0.29 -8.37
CA PRO A 160 26.57 -0.68 -9.46
C PRO A 160 26.32 -2.10 -8.94
N ILE A 161 25.53 -2.90 -9.66
CA ILE A 161 25.22 -4.27 -9.22
C ILE A 161 26.50 -5.10 -9.11
N ARG A 162 26.71 -5.71 -7.93
CA ARG A 162 27.84 -6.59 -7.67
C ARG A 162 27.59 -7.96 -8.28
N SER A 163 28.62 -8.56 -8.90
CA SER A 163 28.57 -9.97 -9.24
C SER A 163 28.65 -10.79 -7.94
N ARG A 164 27.65 -11.64 -7.71
CA ARG A 164 27.70 -12.64 -6.64
C ARG A 164 28.78 -13.64 -7.05
N ARG A 165 29.92 -13.65 -6.36
CA ARG A 165 30.97 -14.68 -6.54
C ARG A 165 30.49 -16.01 -5.99
#